data_AF-A0AAW6Y0U5-F1
#
_entry.id   AF-A0AAW6Y0U5-F1
#
_cell.length_a   1.000
_cell.length_b   1.000
_cell.length_c   1.000
_cell.angle_alpha   90.00
_cell.angle_beta   90.00
_cell.angle_gamma   90.00
#
_symmetry.space_group_name_H-M   'P 1'
#
loop_
_entity.id
_entity.type
_entity.pdbx_description
1 polymer ?
#
loop_
_entity_poly.entity_id
_entity_poly.type
_entity_poly.pdbx_seq_one_letter_code
_entity_poly.pdbx_strand_id
1 'polypeptide(L)' 'FSIAEKSYSLATIHRAENTDDPARLRAILTSLSQVSHKVVLLAHPRLVAKCEEHGIDLYGIGGNLALHKPLAYPELI' A
#
# COMPACT_ATOMS: atom_id res chain seq x y z
N PHE A 1 10.24 17.21 22.19
CA PHE A 1 10.67 16.55 20.95
C PHE A 1 9.88 17.15 19.80
N SER A 2 10.53 17.99 18.98
CA SER A 2 9.89 18.59 17.80
C SER A 2 10.16 17.65 16.63
N ILE A 3 9.12 17.01 16.10
CA ILE A 3 9.24 16.25 14.86
C ILE A 3 9.19 17.29 13.74
N ALA A 4 10.31 17.51 13.07
CA ALA A 4 10.27 18.07 11.72
C ALA A 4 9.33 17.17 10.90
N GLU A 5 8.23 17.73 10.40
CA GLU A 5 7.14 17.05 9.68
C GLU A 5 7.69 16.21 8.53
N LYS A 6 8.03 14.94 8.82
CA LYS A 6 8.46 13.99 7.79
C LYS A 6 7.23 13.68 6.95
N SER A 7 7.07 14.34 5.82
CA SER A 7 5.93 14.20 4.90
C SER A 7 5.89 12.78 4.31
N TYR A 8 5.07 11.92 4.89
CA TYR A 8 4.70 10.65 4.28
C TYR A 8 3.24 10.73 3.83
N SER A 9 2.90 10.04 2.74
CA SER A 9 1.51 9.84 2.36
C SER A 9 1.02 8.50 2.89
N LEU A 10 -0.18 8.50 3.47
CA LEU A 10 -0.90 7.28 3.80
C LEU A 10 -1.80 6.91 2.63
N ALA A 11 -1.72 5.68 2.16
CA ALA A 11 -2.53 5.15 1.07
C ALA A 11 -3.31 3.91 1.51
N THR A 12 -4.53 3.78 0.98
CA THR A 12 -5.37 2.59 1.11
C THR A 12 -6.00 2.27 -0.25
N ILE A 13 -6.19 0.99 -0.55
CA ILE A 13 -6.80 0.53 -1.82
C ILE A 13 -7.95 -0.41 -1.47
N HIS A 14 -9.19 0.01 -1.77
CA HIS A 14 -10.40 -0.74 -1.41
C HIS A 14 -11.35 -1.00 -2.58
N ARG A 15 -11.20 -0.26 -3.69
CA ARG A 15 -12.11 -0.39 -4.83
C ARG A 15 -11.77 -1.65 -5.63
N ALA A 16 -12.79 -2.47 -5.87
CA ALA A 16 -12.68 -3.71 -6.63
C ALA A 16 -12.07 -3.49 -8.03
N GLU A 17 -12.46 -2.40 -8.69
CA GLU A 17 -11.89 -1.99 -10.00
C GLU A 17 -10.37 -1.84 -9.99
N ASN A 18 -9.75 -1.55 -8.83
CA ASN A 18 -8.31 -1.39 -8.68
C ASN A 18 -7.60 -2.65 -8.19
N THR A 19 -8.33 -3.61 -7.60
CA THR A 19 -7.75 -4.82 -7.00
C THR A 19 -8.00 -6.08 -7.82
N ASP A 20 -9.07 -6.12 -8.62
CA ASP A 20 -9.49 -7.33 -9.34
C ASP A 20 -8.85 -7.44 -10.73
N ASP A 21 -8.34 -6.34 -11.27
CA ASP A 21 -7.50 -6.33 -12.48
C ASP A 21 -6.02 -6.37 -12.07
N PRO A 22 -5.28 -7.45 -12.39
CA PRO A 22 -3.89 -7.62 -11.97
C PRO A 22 -2.94 -6.60 -12.61
N ALA A 23 -3.18 -6.18 -13.86
CA ALA A 23 -2.34 -5.21 -14.55
C ALA A 23 -2.50 -3.82 -13.93
N ARG A 24 -3.74 -3.44 -13.64
CA ARG A 24 -4.07 -2.18 -12.95
C ARG A 24 -3.52 -2.17 -11.54
N LEU A 25 -3.70 -3.24 -10.77
CA LEU A 25 -3.18 -3.34 -9.41
C LEU A 25 -1.65 -3.16 -9.40
N ARG A 26 -0.94 -3.84 -10.30
CA ARG A 26 0.52 -3.70 -10.44
C ARG A 26 0.93 -2.29 -10.83
N ALA A 27 0.21 -1.66 -11.76
CA ALA A 27 0.48 -0.28 -12.19
C ALA A 27 0.31 0.72 -11.03
N ILE A 28 -0.74 0.59 -10.23
CA ILE A 28 -0.98 1.43 -9.06
C ILE A 28 0.16 1.26 -8.05
N LEU A 29 0.48 0.03 -7.70
CA LEU A 29 1.52 -0.28 -6.71
C LEU A 29 2.90 0.22 -7.16
N THR A 30 3.23 0.05 -8.44
CA THR A 30 4.48 0.57 -9.04
C THR A 30 4.50 2.10 -9.05
N SER A 31 3.39 2.75 -9.36
CA SER A 31 3.32 4.21 -9.36
C SER A 31 3.52 4.77 -7.95
N LEU A 32 2.94 4.12 -6.93
CA LEU A 32 3.12 4.48 -5.53
C LEU A 32 4.55 4.26 -5.03
N SER A 33 5.31 3.32 -5.60
CA SER A 33 6.72 3.14 -5.23
C SER A 33 7.68 4.14 -5.86
N GLN A 34 7.24 4.83 -6.92
CA GLN A 34 8.04 5.80 -7.69
C GLN A 34 7.83 7.26 -7.29
N VAL A 35 6.86 7.57 -6.42
CA VAL A 35 6.69 8.97 -5.95
C VAL A 35 7.93 9.44 -5.18
N SER A 36 8.17 10.75 -5.13
CA SER A 36 9.39 11.35 -4.58
C SER A 36 9.51 11.30 -3.05
N HIS A 37 8.51 10.79 -2.35
CA HIS A 37 8.44 10.74 -0.89
C HIS A 37 7.90 9.41 -0.39
N LYS A 38 8.03 9.15 0.92
CA LYS A 38 7.61 7.88 1.51
C LYS A 38 6.08 7.71 1.43
N VAL A 39 5.62 6.58 0.90
CA VAL A 39 4.21 6.17 0.92
C VAL A 39 4.06 5.00 1.86
N VAL A 40 3.17 5.11 2.82
CA VAL A 40 2.76 4.01 3.69
C VAL A 40 1.44 3.46 3.18
N LEU A 41 1.46 2.24 2.66
CA LEU A 41 0.26 1.53 2.21
C LEU A 41 -0.23 0.64 3.35
N LEU A 42 -1.44 0.93 3.84
CA LEU A 42 -2.13 0.04 4.79
C LEU A 42 -2.76 -1.10 3.99
N ALA A 43 -2.09 -2.25 3.98
CA ALA A 43 -2.53 -3.39 3.19
C ALA A 43 -3.69 -4.09 3.89
N HIS A 44 -4.93 -3.76 3.52
CA HIS A 44 -6.10 -4.47 4.02
C HIS A 44 -6.01 -5.97 3.68
N PRO A 45 -6.53 -6.91 4.49
CA PRO A 45 -6.46 -8.36 4.19
C PRO A 45 -6.98 -8.72 2.80
N ARG A 46 -8.01 -8.00 2.32
CA ARG A 46 -8.53 -8.12 0.96
C ARG A 46 -7.49 -7.78 -0.13
N LEU A 47 -6.70 -6.73 0.07
CA LEU A 47 -5.65 -6.33 -0.88
C LEU A 47 -4.54 -7.39 -0.92
N VAL A 48 -4.14 -7.90 0.25
CA VAL A 48 -3.15 -8.97 0.36
C VAL A 48 -3.62 -10.22 -0.36
N ALA A 49 -4.85 -10.68 -0.09
CA ALA A 49 -5.45 -11.82 -0.76
C ALA A 49 -5.50 -11.64 -2.29
N LYS A 50 -5.88 -10.45 -2.77
CA LYS A 50 -5.90 -10.15 -4.21
C LYS A 50 -4.51 -10.19 -4.84
N CYS A 51 -3.50 -9.67 -4.14
CA CYS A 51 -2.13 -9.74 -4.64
C CYS A 51 -1.63 -11.20 -4.69
N GLU A 52 -1.97 -12.01 -3.69
CA GLU A 52 -1.65 -13.45 -3.69
C GLU A 52 -2.36 -14.19 -4.83
N GLU A 53 -3.67 -13.96 -5.04
CA GLU A 53 -4.45 -14.52 -6.15
C GLU A 53 -3.84 -14.17 -7.52
N HIS A 54 -3.27 -12.98 -7.65
CA HIS A 54 -2.68 -12.48 -8.89
C HIS A 54 -1.17 -12.75 -9.02
N GLY A 55 -0.54 -13.41 -8.04
CA GLY A 55 0.91 -13.66 -8.04
C GLY A 55 1.75 -12.38 -7.97
N ILE A 56 1.21 -11.31 -7.36
CA ILE A 56 1.90 -10.04 -7.17
C ILE A 56 2.61 -10.07 -5.81
N ASP A 57 3.94 -10.02 -5.84
CA ASP A 57 4.74 -9.85 -4.62
C ASP A 57 4.64 -8.42 -4.10
N LEU A 58 3.75 -8.21 -3.14
CA LEU A 58 3.56 -6.94 -2.44
C LEU A 58 4.86 -6.44 -1.79
N TYR A 59 5.61 -7.35 -1.14
CA TYR A 59 6.79 -7.00 -0.35
C TYR A 59 8.01 -6.72 -1.23
N GLY A 60 8.02 -7.24 -2.46
CA GLY A 60 9.09 -7.05 -3.45
C GLY A 60 9.02 -5.78 -4.29
N ILE A 61 7.95 -4.97 -4.21
CA ILE A 61 7.79 -3.75 -5.03
C ILE A 61 8.87 -2.70 -4.74
N GLY A 62 9.36 -2.63 -3.50
CA GLY A 62 10.47 -1.77 -3.10
C GLY A 62 10.22 -0.26 -3.28
N GLY A 63 11.30 0.50 -3.42
CA GLY A 63 11.27 1.96 -3.62
C GLY A 63 10.75 2.72 -2.41
N ASN A 64 9.91 3.73 -2.66
CA ASN A 64 9.36 4.59 -1.62
C ASN A 64 8.08 4.03 -0.98
N LEU A 65 7.59 2.88 -1.44
CA LEU A 65 6.42 2.20 -0.88
C LEU A 65 6.83 1.38 0.35
N ALA A 66 6.26 1.69 1.52
CA ALA A 66 6.29 0.84 2.70
C ALA A 66 4.92 0.21 2.91
N LEU A 67 4.92 -1.09 3.15
CA LEU A 67 3.73 -1.80 3.58
C LEU A 67 3.64 -1.76 5.09
N HIS A 68 2.49 -1.36 5.59
CA HIS A 68 2.13 -1.58 6.97
C HIS A 68 1.05 -2.66 7.01
N LYS A 69 1.18 -3.60 7.95
CA LYS A 69 0.11 -4.54 8.24
C LYS A 69 -1.16 -3.75 8.60
N PRO A 70 -2.35 -4.24 8.24
CA PRO A 70 -3.57 -3.54 8.60
C PRO A 70 -3.57 -3.36 10.11
N LEU A 71 -3.60 -2.10 10.56
CA LEU A 71 -3.76 -1.79 11.97
C LEU A 71 -5.07 -2.44 12.42
N ALA A 72 -4.99 -3.26 13.46
CA ALA A 72 -6.21 -3.80 14.03
C ALA A 72 -7.03 -2.60 14.53
N TYR A 73 -8.34 -2.60 14.27
CA TYR A 73 -9.30 -1.56 14.69
C TYR A 73 -9.08 -0.95 16.09
N PRO A 74 -8.60 -1.69 17.13
CA PRO A 74 -8.27 -1.09 18.43
C PRO A 74 -7.13 -0.05 18.45
N GLU A 75 -6.34 0.13 17.38
CA GLU A 75 -5.26 1.13 17.34
C GLU A 75 -5.68 2.48 16.70
N LEU A 76 -6.96 2.61 16.32
CA LEU A 76 -7.52 3.80 15.64
C LEU A 76 -8.37 4.70 16.57
N ILE A 77 -8.30 4.51 17.89
CA ILE A 77 -9.02 5.28 18.93
C ILE A 77 -8.06 5.83 19.98
#